data_AF-A0A843IB77-F1
#
_entry.id   AF-A0A843IB77-F1
#
_cell.length_a   1.000
_cell.length_b   1.000
_cell.length_c   1.000
_cell.angle_alpha   90.00
_cell.angle_beta   90.00
_cell.angle_gamma   90.00
#
_symmetry.space_group_name_H-M   'P 1'
#
loop_
_entity.id
_entity.type
_entity.pdbx_description
1 polymer ?
#
loop_
_entity_poly.entity_id
_entity_poly.type
_entity_poly.pdbx_seq_one_letter_code
_entity_poly.pdbx_strand_id
1 'polypeptide(L)'
;LFFKDKSNFRVVSLDDPFGTTIYEADFDAIVVSEETEPTAVKINEIRLSKGMNPLDIIVVSFVLAEDGNPISSTRIRRGEIDKNGLII
;
A
#
# COMPACT_ATOMS: atom_id res chain seq x y z
N LEU A 1 2.73 6.73 -17.81
CA LEU A 1 2.99 5.60 -16.87
C LEU A 1 4.05 6.07 -15.89
N PHE A 2 3.67 6.25 -14.62
CA PHE A 2 4.45 6.87 -13.55
C PHE A 2 5.84 6.24 -13.27
N PHE A 3 6.16 5.10 -13.89
CA PHE A 3 7.40 4.33 -13.67
C PHE A 3 8.21 4.09 -14.95
N LYS A 4 8.28 5.06 -15.86
CA LYS A 4 9.05 4.92 -17.11
C LYS A 4 10.56 4.84 -16.85
N ASP A 5 11.02 5.46 -15.77
CA ASP A 5 12.36 5.32 -15.22
C ASP A 5 12.33 4.42 -13.98
N LYS A 6 13.17 3.39 -13.96
CA LYS A 6 13.22 2.39 -12.87
C LYS A 6 14.32 2.66 -11.85
N SER A 7 15.09 3.74 -11.99
CA SER A 7 16.14 4.08 -11.01
C SER A 7 15.59 4.61 -9.68
N ASN A 8 14.33 5.07 -9.67
CA ASN A 8 13.78 5.86 -8.56
C ASN A 8 12.79 5.08 -7.70
N PHE A 9 12.73 3.75 -7.83
CA PHE A 9 11.94 2.92 -6.94
C PHE A 9 12.65 1.61 -6.61
N ARG A 10 12.37 1.09 -5.42
CA ARG A 10 12.80 -0.23 -4.98
C ARG A 10 11.56 -1.06 -4.68
N VAL A 11 11.49 -2.25 -5.26
CA VAL A 11 10.43 -3.22 -4.96
C VAL A 11 11.00 -4.25 -4.00
N VAL A 12 10.30 -4.49 -2.90
CA VAL A 12 10.69 -5.44 -1.87
C VAL A 12 9.48 -6.32 -1.56
N SER A 13 9.71 -7.61 -1.34
CA SER A 13 8.66 -8.52 -0.85
C SER A 13 8.32 -8.16 0.60
N LEU A 14 7.04 -8.21 0.94
CA LEU A 14 6.60 -8.13 2.32
C LEU A 14 6.22 -9.55 2.77
N ASP A 15 6.99 -10.08 3.71
CA ASP A 15 6.75 -11.42 4.28
C ASP A 15 5.95 -11.35 5.60
N ASP A 16 5.74 -10.13 6.11
CA ASP A 16 4.94 -9.82 7.29
C ASP A 16 4.18 -8.48 7.10
N PRO A 17 3.19 -8.17 7.96
CA PRO A 17 2.35 -6.96 7.81
C PRO A 17 3.08 -5.62 7.99
N PHE A 18 4.29 -5.61 8.56
CA PHE A 18 5.03 -4.39 8.89
C PHE A 18 6.16 -4.12 7.88
N GLY A 19 6.78 -5.18 7.35
CA GLY A 19 7.89 -5.04 6.42
C GLY A 19 9.08 -4.28 7.03
N THR A 20 9.81 -3.54 6.20
CA THR A 20 10.99 -2.80 6.66
C THR A 20 10.64 -1.56 7.50
N THR A 21 9.37 -1.15 7.54
CA THR A 21 8.92 0.12 8.15
C THR A 21 9.16 0.20 9.65
N ILE A 22 9.33 -0.93 10.34
CA ILE A 22 9.63 -0.98 11.78
C ILE A 22 11.12 -1.22 12.09
N TYR A 23 11.97 -1.31 11.07
CA TYR A 23 13.40 -1.58 11.18
C TYR A 23 14.25 -0.46 10.58
N GLU A 24 13.78 0.16 9.48
CA GLU A 24 14.43 1.26 8.78
C GLU A 24 13.85 2.61 9.20
N ALA A 25 14.72 3.58 9.48
CA ALA A 25 14.34 4.87 10.07
C ALA A 25 14.14 5.97 9.02
N ASP A 26 14.61 5.78 7.79
CA ASP A 26 14.69 6.74 6.68
C ASP A 26 13.39 6.90 5.88
N PHE A 27 12.25 6.56 6.47
CA PHE A 27 10.94 6.79 5.89
C PHE A 27 10.27 8.02 6.49
N ASP A 28 9.72 8.86 5.60
CA ASP A 28 8.95 10.05 5.99
C ASP A 28 7.43 9.76 6.06
N ALA A 29 6.92 8.95 5.14
CA ALA A 29 5.48 8.71 4.98
C ALA A 29 5.16 7.28 4.55
N ILE A 30 3.91 6.86 4.78
CA ILE A 30 3.34 5.61 4.30
C ILE A 30 1.98 5.87 3.62
N VAL A 31 1.81 5.34 2.41
CA VAL A 31 0.58 5.46 1.64
C VAL A 31 -0.21 4.15 1.75
N VAL A 32 -1.46 4.23 2.18
CA VAL A 32 -2.33 3.08 2.46
C VAL A 32 -3.74 3.31 1.95
N SER A 33 -4.48 2.22 1.76
CA SER A 33 -5.94 2.29 1.59
C SER A 33 -6.64 2.36 2.94
N GLU A 34 -7.93 2.69 2.93
CA GLU A 34 -8.80 2.59 4.13
C GLU A 34 -8.75 1.19 4.78
N GLU A 35 -8.57 0.14 3.97
CA GLU A 35 -8.40 -1.24 4.46
C GLU A 35 -7.09 -1.43 5.26
N THR A 36 -6.02 -0.74 4.87
CA THR A 36 -4.67 -0.95 5.43
C THR A 36 -4.24 0.14 6.41
N GLU A 37 -5.03 1.20 6.58
CA GLU A 37 -4.83 2.25 7.59
C GLU A 37 -4.62 1.70 9.02
N PRO A 38 -5.40 0.73 9.53
CA PRO A 38 -5.18 0.22 10.89
C PRO A 38 -3.78 -0.39 11.08
N THR A 39 -3.21 -0.98 10.01
CA THR A 39 -1.85 -1.51 10.05
C THR A 39 -0.80 -0.40 10.10
N ALA A 40 -1.01 0.71 9.38
CA ALA A 40 -0.15 1.88 9.44
C ALA A 40 -0.15 2.54 10.83
N VAL A 41 -1.31 2.62 11.49
CA VAL A 41 -1.40 3.10 12.88
C VAL A 41 -0.55 2.22 13.81
N LYS A 42 -0.68 0.90 13.69
CA LYS A 42 0.12 -0.06 14.47
C LYS A 42 1.62 0.03 14.18
N ILE A 43 2.01 0.30 12.93
CA ILE A 43 3.41 0.56 12.57
C ILE A 43 3.94 1.76 13.36
N ASN A 44 3.17 2.86 13.45
CA ASN A 44 3.57 4.04 14.21
C ASN A 44 3.69 3.76 15.73
N GLU A 45 2.80 2.96 16.30
CA GLU A 45 2.93 2.52 17.70
C GLU A 45 4.25 1.77 17.94
N ILE A 46 4.60 0.84 17.05
CA ILE A 46 5.87 0.09 17.12
C ILE A 46 7.06 1.02 16.93
N ARG A 47 7.03 1.93 15.94
CA ARG A 47 8.10 2.91 15.69
C ARG A 47 8.35 3.79 16.91
N LEU A 48 7.29 4.32 17.53
CA LEU A 48 7.39 5.11 18.75
C LEU A 48 8.00 4.31 19.91
N SER A 49 7.58 3.05 20.10
CA SER A 49 8.16 2.18 21.14
C SER A 49 9.67 1.91 20.94
N LYS A 50 10.16 2.04 19.70
CA LYS A 50 11.57 1.88 19.32
C LYS A 50 12.34 3.21 19.29
N GLY A 51 11.70 4.33 19.64
CA GLY A 51 12.31 5.66 19.59
C GLY A 51 12.49 6.23 18.18
N MET A 52 11.74 5.71 17.20
CA MET A 52 11.72 6.22 15.83
C MET A 52 10.65 7.30 15.65
N ASN A 53 10.83 8.17 14.67
CA ASN A 53 9.80 9.13 14.28
C ASN A 53 8.60 8.40 13.68
N PRO A 54 7.35 8.80 14.00
CA PRO A 54 6.17 8.29 13.31
C PRO A 54 6.20 8.69 11.84
N LEU A 55 5.58 7.87 10.99
CA LEU A 55 5.37 8.14 9.58
C LEU A 55 4.11 8.99 9.39
N ASP A 56 4.14 9.88 8.41
CA ASP A 56 2.92 10.52 7.90
C ASP A 56 2.05 9.47 7.20
N ILE A 57 0.87 9.20 7.75
CA ILE A 57 -0.07 8.23 7.18
C ILE A 57 -0.96 8.94 6.15
N ILE A 58 -0.83 8.56 4.88
CA ILE A 58 -1.61 9.09 3.78
C ILE A 58 -2.61 8.04 3.33
N VAL A 59 -3.87 8.23 3.69
CA VAL A 59 -4.96 7.33 3.30
C VAL A 59 -5.52 7.74 1.94
N VAL A 60 -5.57 6.80 1.00
CA VAL A 60 -6.16 6.99 -0.33
C VAL A 60 -7.35 6.05 -0.54
N SER A 61 -8.47 6.57 -1.02
CA SER A 61 -9.65 5.77 -1.30
C SER A 61 -9.43 4.85 -2.51
N PHE A 62 -10.16 3.73 -2.52
CA PHE A 62 -10.11 2.79 -3.64
C PHE A 62 -10.69 3.38 -4.92
N VAL A 63 -10.10 2.99 -6.06
CA VAL A 63 -10.74 3.14 -7.37
C VAL A 63 -11.69 1.96 -7.57
N LEU A 64 -12.94 2.24 -7.90
CA LEU A 64 -13.97 1.23 -8.09
C LEU A 64 -14.03 0.74 -9.54
N ALA A 65 -14.33 -0.54 -9.71
CA ALA A 65 -14.68 -1.15 -10.99
C ALA A 65 -16.15 -0.87 -11.35
N GLU A 66 -16.59 -1.30 -12.54
CA GLU A 66 -17.96 -1.13 -13.05
C GLU A 66 -19.02 -1.72 -12.10
N ASP A 67 -18.69 -2.79 -11.40
CA ASP A 67 -19.57 -3.44 -10.42
C ASP A 67 -19.58 -2.78 -9.03
N GLY A 68 -18.91 -1.64 -8.88
CA GLY A 68 -18.84 -0.88 -7.63
C GLY A 68 -17.87 -1.46 -6.59
N ASN A 69 -17.20 -2.58 -6.89
CA ASN A 69 -16.18 -3.16 -6.01
C ASN A 69 -14.78 -2.60 -6.35
N PRO A 70 -13.84 -2.50 -5.40
CA PRO A 70 -12.48 -2.02 -5.67
C PRO A 70 -11.77 -2.78 -6.80
N ILE A 71 -11.02 -2.05 -7.62
CA ILE A 71 -10.08 -2.65 -8.56
C ILE A 71 -8.94 -3.29 -7.76
N SER A 72 -8.68 -4.58 -7.98
CA SER A 72 -7.57 -5.28 -7.35
C SER A 72 -6.87 -6.26 -8.30
N SER A 73 -5.57 -6.49 -8.08
CA SER A 73 -4.78 -7.40 -8.90
C SER A 73 -5.28 -8.84 -8.83
N THR A 74 -5.86 -9.25 -7.69
CA THR A 74 -6.50 -10.56 -7.51
C THR A 74 -7.67 -10.74 -8.46
N ARG A 75 -8.56 -9.75 -8.53
CA ARG A 75 -9.75 -9.80 -9.41
C ARG A 75 -9.34 -9.80 -10.88
N ILE A 76 -8.33 -9.00 -11.24
CA ILE A 76 -7.76 -8.98 -12.60
C ILE A 76 -7.18 -10.35 -12.98
N ARG A 77 -6.40 -10.97 -12.09
CA ARG A 77 -5.78 -12.30 -12.34
C ARG A 77 -6.81 -13.43 -12.43
N ARG A 78 -7.93 -13.31 -11.71
CA ARG A 78 -9.06 -14.26 -11.77
C ARG A 78 -9.93 -14.08 -13.01
N GLY A 79 -9.75 -12.99 -13.76
CA GLY A 79 -10.59 -12.66 -14.91
C GLY A 79 -11.98 -12.17 -14.52
N GLU A 80 -12.14 -11.60 -13.32
CA GLU A 80 -13.41 -10.99 -12.89
C GLU A 80 -13.57 -9.59 -13.52
N ILE A 81 -12.46 -8.87 -13.68
CA ILE A 81 -12.39 -7.54 -14.30
C ILE A 81 -11.11 -7.40 -15.13
N ASP A 82 -11.09 -6.48 -16.09
CA ASP A 82 -9.88 -6.06 -16.79
C ASP A 82 -9.08 -5.00 -15.99
N LYS A 83 -7.93 -4.59 -16.51
CA LYS A 83 -7.06 -3.57 -15.88
C LYS A 83 -7.69 -2.18 -15.76
N ASN A 84 -8.78 -1.93 -16.48
CA ASN A 84 -9.53 -0.67 -16.45
C ASN A 84 -10.75 -0.77 -15.52
N GLY A 85 -11.02 -1.93 -14.91
CA GLY A 85 -12.18 -2.17 -14.05
C GLY A 85 -13.45 -2.55 -14.80
N LEU A 86 -13.35 -2.97 -16.07
CA LEU A 86 -14.50 -3.49 -16.83
C LEU A 86 -14.71 -4.97 -16.52
N ILE A 87 -15.96 -5.41 -16.37
CA ILE A 87 -16.28 -6.82 -16.13
C ILE A 87 -15.91 -7.67 -17.35
N ILE A 88 -15.33 -8.85 -17.11
CA ILE A 88 -14.95 -9.84 -18.13
C ILE A 88 -15.94 -11.00 -18.13
#